data_AF-A0A3N2RJI9-F1
#
_entry.id   AF-A0A3N2RJI9-F1
#
_cell.length_a   1.000
_cell.length_b   1.000
_cell.length_c   1.000
_cell.angle_alpha   90.00
_cell.angle_beta   90.00
_cell.angle_gamma   90.00
#
_symmetry.space_group_name_H-M   'P 1'
#
loop_
_entity.id
_entity.type
_entity.pdbx_description
1 polymer ?
#
loop_
_entity_poly.entity_id
_entity_poly.type
_entity_poly.pdbx_seq_one_letter_code
_entity_poly.pdbx_strand_id
1 'polypeptide(L)'
;MSSIQGATAGTGANSPRDWPLSTTACILAMVAAFYLLLSRVAALGPPMVFADEYSYAAWSYWVLHREVMPGQAPLVNNWFFSLLYSLAHSRGGELIVKARLLNVLVTALAIVPLYRIAAQVYRPRGALLLAIAFAWAGLGGYIAFFMPESLFAALYVGLLSLLFAYLRQPRASLLLWAAVLHGLLIATKPHGLFLLPPFALLLAVYDARTQRVGWSASALGMAGLYAAATVASYVALESAIFGKLVLNPFGGHYGAQSSIIENGLSPALLLSKGVVALRNHFAFLATLMSLPLLLVAVSAVRNLLRPQALEPRFAWMRPAVWFVLAGFGCFFAVTMAFSAAVAGTGMYESLDRVHGRYYEFALVPLLMYAVLVASVEWRLWSLRLRLAVAAAVLVASAAGYWWLLREVYQYHTDFALGLSAFNDRFIRYNCMLAAWAALAVFVLRPRHAGKAILAAMVLYLAWNGTQVDKVRRAANQPGAIDRYGERIDREGKRSGHQFALFRQLDADAYRSAFYMIGDGTAIYLQPGQEFDCSLIEGPSTVIALHGIGVPCGLTPRENEDGISLSSTEPAKPAAPPAPAN
;
A
#
# COMPACT_ATOMS: atom_id res chain seq x y z
N MET A 1 18.11 -53.89 -39.84
CA MET A 1 18.51 -54.32 -38.47
C MET A 1 19.86 -53.66 -38.16
N SER A 2 19.99 -53.02 -36.99
CA SER A 2 21.14 -52.21 -36.50
C SER A 2 21.38 -50.89 -37.28
N SER A 3 21.68 -49.73 -36.70
CA SER A 3 21.79 -49.27 -35.31
C SER A 3 21.47 -47.77 -35.29
N ILE A 4 20.50 -47.33 -34.50
CA ILE A 4 20.35 -45.94 -34.09
C ILE A 4 20.48 -45.99 -32.57
N GLN A 5 21.72 -45.93 -32.09
CA GLN A 5 21.98 -45.76 -30.67
C GLN A 5 21.64 -44.32 -30.33
N GLY A 6 20.64 -44.19 -29.45
CA GLY A 6 20.16 -42.93 -28.92
C GLY A 6 21.29 -42.18 -28.23
N ALA A 7 21.56 -40.98 -28.74
CA ALA A 7 22.23 -39.95 -27.97
C ALA A 7 21.33 -39.62 -26.78
N THR A 8 21.69 -40.13 -25.61
CA THR A 8 21.18 -39.68 -24.33
C THR A 8 21.51 -38.20 -24.21
N ALA A 9 20.50 -37.36 -24.43
CA ALA A 9 20.57 -35.95 -24.11
C ALA A 9 20.82 -35.82 -22.61
N GLY A 10 22.10 -35.67 -22.24
CA GLY A 10 22.51 -35.26 -20.92
C GLY A 10 21.90 -33.89 -20.64
N THR A 11 20.73 -33.89 -20.01
CA THR A 11 20.08 -32.72 -19.43
C THR A 11 20.88 -32.33 -18.20
N GLY A 12 22.09 -31.81 -18.43
CA GLY A 12 22.82 -30.98 -17.49
C GLY A 12 22.09 -29.64 -17.34
N ALA A 13 20.85 -29.68 -16.86
CA ALA A 13 20.18 -28.53 -16.29
C ALA A 13 21.01 -28.18 -15.06
N ASN A 14 22.00 -27.29 -15.24
CA ASN A 14 22.75 -26.70 -14.14
C ASN A 14 21.77 -26.41 -13.03
N SER A 15 21.96 -27.09 -11.90
CA SER A 15 21.18 -26.87 -10.69
C SER A 15 21.11 -25.36 -10.43
N PRO A 16 19.95 -24.86 -9.94
CA PRO A 16 19.86 -23.47 -9.54
C PRO A 16 21.10 -23.14 -8.70
N ARG A 17 21.80 -22.04 -9.02
CA ARG A 17 22.85 -21.54 -8.12
C ARG A 17 22.15 -21.11 -6.85
N ASP A 18 21.99 -22.04 -5.93
CA ASP A 18 21.77 -21.78 -4.54
C ASP A 18 23.04 -21.11 -4.08
N TRP A 19 23.04 -19.79 -4.16
CA TRP A 19 24.00 -18.98 -3.45
C TRP A 19 23.36 -18.71 -2.09
N PRO A 20 23.47 -19.59 -1.08
CA PRO A 20 22.96 -19.25 0.22
C PRO A 20 23.80 -18.07 0.71
N LEU A 21 23.18 -16.89 0.77
CA LEU A 21 23.48 -16.05 1.92
C LEU A 21 23.15 -16.91 3.13
N SER A 22 24.05 -16.96 4.10
CA SER A 22 23.74 -17.63 5.36
C SER A 22 22.43 -17.04 5.88
N THR A 23 21.56 -17.87 6.45
CA THR A 23 20.32 -17.42 7.10
C THR A 23 20.59 -16.24 8.03
N THR A 24 21.74 -16.27 8.71
CA THR A 24 22.30 -15.18 9.51
C THR A 24 22.39 -13.85 8.77
N ALA A 25 22.92 -13.81 7.54
CA ALA A 25 23.06 -12.57 6.79
C ALA A 25 21.70 -11.99 6.38
N CYS A 26 20.72 -12.83 6.06
CA CYS A 26 19.35 -12.38 5.80
C CYS A 26 18.68 -11.83 7.07
N ILE A 27 18.86 -12.50 8.22
CA ILE A 27 18.36 -12.02 9.51
C ILE A 27 18.98 -10.67 9.87
N LEU A 28 20.30 -10.55 9.79
CA LEU A 28 21.01 -9.29 10.07
C LEU A 28 20.52 -8.15 9.17
N ALA A 29 20.26 -8.45 7.89
CA ALA A 29 19.73 -7.46 6.96
C ALA A 29 18.28 -7.05 7.28
N MET A 30 17.44 -7.99 7.70
CA MET A 30 16.10 -7.68 8.16
C MET A 30 16.12 -6.83 9.43
N VAL A 31 17.02 -7.14 10.38
CA VAL A 31 17.22 -6.35 11.60
C VAL A 31 17.71 -4.94 11.26
N ALA A 32 18.72 -4.81 10.39
CA ALA A 32 19.22 -3.51 9.95
C ALA A 32 18.12 -2.70 9.25
N ALA A 33 17.36 -3.31 8.35
CA ALA A 33 16.25 -2.65 7.68
C ALA A 33 15.12 -2.27 8.65
N PHE A 34 14.83 -3.11 9.65
CA PHE A 34 13.88 -2.79 10.72
C PHE A 34 14.28 -1.51 11.45
N TYR A 35 15.54 -1.37 11.89
CA TYR A 35 16.01 -0.14 12.54
C TYR A 35 16.02 1.07 11.60
N LEU A 36 16.37 0.88 10.32
CA LEU A 36 16.32 1.94 9.30
C LEU A 36 14.90 2.41 8.99
N LEU A 37 13.90 1.52 9.05
CA LEU A 37 12.50 1.86 8.89
C LEU A 37 11.95 2.51 10.17
N LEU A 38 12.32 1.99 11.34
CA LEU A 38 11.91 2.52 12.64
C LEU A 38 12.36 3.97 12.83
N SER A 39 13.59 4.30 12.42
CA SER A 39 14.12 5.67 12.53
C SER A 39 13.33 6.72 11.74
N ARG A 40 12.55 6.30 10.73
CA ARG A 40 11.67 7.20 9.96
C ARG A 40 10.39 7.56 10.69
N VAL A 41 9.93 6.70 11.60
CA VAL A 41 8.64 6.86 12.29
C VAL A 41 8.78 7.14 13.78
N ALA A 42 9.96 6.90 14.37
CA ALA A 42 10.20 7.07 15.81
C ALA A 42 10.00 8.51 16.31
N ALA A 43 10.19 9.50 15.45
CA ALA A 43 10.04 10.92 15.78
C ALA A 43 8.67 11.52 15.38
N LEU A 44 7.72 10.67 14.97
CA LEU A 44 6.37 11.11 14.61
C LEU A 44 5.48 11.05 15.87
N GLY A 45 4.73 12.10 16.14
CA GLY A 45 3.69 12.18 17.17
C GLY A 45 2.33 11.63 16.67
N PRO A 46 1.26 12.43 16.63
CA PRO A 46 -0.14 11.96 16.50
C PRO A 46 -0.49 11.28 15.15
N PRO A 47 -1.71 10.76 14.95
CA PRO A 47 -2.19 10.40 13.61
C PRO A 47 -2.15 11.60 12.64
N MET A 48 -2.14 11.34 11.33
CA MET A 48 -2.06 12.34 10.24
C MET A 48 -3.20 12.26 9.23
N VAL A 49 -3.86 11.10 9.10
CA VAL A 49 -4.92 10.80 8.12
C VAL A 49 -6.17 10.45 8.89
N PHE A 50 -6.75 11.47 9.54
CA PHE A 50 -7.63 11.28 10.68
C PHE A 50 -8.82 10.35 10.43
N ALA A 51 -9.57 10.56 9.34
CA ALA A 51 -10.73 9.71 9.04
C ALA A 51 -10.35 8.24 8.76
N ASP A 52 -9.31 8.01 7.95
CA ASP A 52 -8.84 6.65 7.61
C ASP A 52 -8.27 5.96 8.86
N GLU A 53 -7.36 6.62 9.58
CA GLU A 53 -6.67 6.05 10.74
C GLU A 53 -7.65 5.79 11.90
N TYR A 54 -8.61 6.68 12.15
CA TYR A 54 -9.69 6.44 13.11
C TYR A 54 -10.52 5.22 12.73
N SER A 55 -10.97 5.14 11.48
CA SER A 55 -11.79 4.03 11.01
C SER A 55 -11.06 2.70 11.20
N TYR A 56 -9.81 2.65 10.76
CA TYR A 56 -9.01 1.44 10.85
C TYR A 56 -8.68 1.03 12.28
N ALA A 57 -8.39 1.98 13.16
CA ALA A 57 -8.14 1.72 14.57
C ALA A 57 -9.41 1.27 15.33
N ALA A 58 -10.56 1.87 15.02
CA ALA A 58 -11.84 1.50 15.64
C ALA A 58 -12.26 0.08 15.25
N TRP A 59 -12.17 -0.28 13.97
CA TRP A 59 -12.49 -1.64 13.51
C TRP A 59 -11.47 -2.69 13.98
N SER A 60 -10.20 -2.32 14.13
CA SER A 60 -9.20 -3.22 14.72
C SER A 60 -9.39 -3.44 16.22
N TYR A 61 -10.02 -2.50 16.93
CA TYR A 61 -10.44 -2.68 18.31
C TYR A 61 -11.64 -3.63 18.40
N TRP A 62 -12.69 -3.32 17.62
CA TRP A 62 -13.96 -4.05 17.60
C TRP A 62 -13.81 -5.55 17.31
N VAL A 63 -12.85 -5.94 16.46
CA VAL A 63 -12.67 -7.35 16.06
C VAL A 63 -12.45 -8.29 17.25
N LEU A 64 -11.86 -7.81 18.35
CA LEU A 64 -11.68 -8.55 19.60
C LEU A 64 -12.61 -8.09 20.75
N HIS A 65 -13.27 -6.93 20.61
CA HIS A 65 -14.12 -6.30 21.63
C HIS A 65 -15.49 -5.96 21.03
N ARG A 66 -16.28 -7.00 20.73
CA ARG A 66 -17.55 -6.86 19.97
C ARG A 66 -18.63 -6.09 20.70
N GLU A 67 -18.51 -6.02 22.01
CA GLU A 67 -19.35 -5.26 22.91
C GLU A 67 -19.21 -3.74 22.70
N VAL A 68 -18.10 -3.27 22.15
CA VAL A 68 -17.85 -1.84 21.89
C VAL A 68 -18.04 -1.55 20.41
N MET A 69 -19.20 -1.03 20.03
CA MET A 69 -19.44 -0.63 18.65
C MET A 69 -18.46 0.47 18.20
N PRO A 70 -17.94 0.43 16.97
CA PRO A 70 -16.96 1.39 16.46
C PRO A 70 -17.57 2.79 16.18
N GLY A 71 -18.68 3.13 16.83
CA GLY A 71 -19.36 4.42 16.74
C GLY A 71 -19.69 4.81 15.29
N GLN A 72 -19.24 6.00 14.89
CA GLN A 72 -19.45 6.58 13.56
C GLN A 72 -18.36 6.20 12.55
N ALA A 73 -17.47 5.25 12.86
CA ALA A 73 -16.41 4.82 11.95
C ALA A 73 -17.00 4.17 10.68
N PRO A 74 -16.72 4.70 9.47
CA PRO A 74 -17.08 4.04 8.22
C PRO A 74 -16.62 2.58 8.21
N LEU A 75 -17.54 1.66 7.90
CA LEU A 75 -17.20 0.24 7.77
C LEU A 75 -16.33 0.02 6.54
N VAL A 76 -15.06 -0.29 6.78
CA VAL A 76 -14.11 -0.75 5.76
C VAL A 76 -13.84 -2.23 5.97
N ASN A 77 -14.21 -3.08 4.99
CA ASN A 77 -13.92 -4.50 5.09
C ASN A 77 -12.41 -4.74 4.88
N ASN A 78 -11.68 -4.88 5.99
CA ASN A 78 -10.24 -5.10 6.05
C ASN A 78 -9.90 -6.11 7.17
N TRP A 79 -10.69 -7.18 7.28
CA TRP A 79 -10.68 -8.09 8.43
C TRP A 79 -9.32 -8.68 8.82
N PHE A 80 -8.45 -9.01 7.85
CA PHE A 80 -7.10 -9.49 8.18
C PHE A 80 -6.25 -8.39 8.80
N PHE A 81 -6.34 -7.18 8.27
CA PHE A 81 -5.68 -6.01 8.86
C PHE A 81 -6.22 -5.76 10.27
N SER A 82 -7.55 -5.69 10.43
CA SER A 82 -8.18 -5.41 11.72
C SER A 82 -7.79 -6.46 12.77
N LEU A 83 -7.79 -7.74 12.41
CA LEU A 83 -7.34 -8.82 13.30
C LEU A 83 -5.86 -8.65 13.71
N LEU A 84 -4.96 -8.40 12.76
CA LEU A 84 -3.53 -8.25 13.07
C LEU A 84 -3.25 -6.98 13.89
N TYR A 85 -3.93 -5.88 13.58
CA TYR A 85 -3.74 -4.58 14.22
C TYR A 85 -4.49 -4.45 15.54
N SER A 86 -5.34 -5.41 15.89
CA SER A 86 -5.86 -5.56 17.26
C SER A 86 -4.74 -5.66 18.30
N LEU A 87 -3.57 -6.19 17.91
CA LEU A 87 -2.37 -6.24 18.76
C LEU A 87 -1.87 -4.85 19.20
N ALA A 88 -2.17 -3.79 18.44
CA ALA A 88 -1.81 -2.42 18.81
C ALA A 88 -2.62 -1.91 20.02
N HIS A 89 -3.77 -2.52 20.30
CA HIS A 89 -4.63 -2.24 21.44
C HIS A 89 -4.20 -2.97 22.73
N SER A 90 -3.07 -3.69 22.70
CA SER A 90 -2.48 -4.27 23.91
C SER A 90 -2.15 -3.21 24.97
N ARG A 91 -2.17 -3.58 26.26
CA ARG A 91 -2.01 -2.64 27.37
C ARG A 91 -0.66 -1.91 27.33
N GLY A 92 -0.70 -0.59 27.60
CA GLY A 92 0.48 0.26 27.73
C GLY A 92 1.02 0.80 26.40
N GLY A 93 1.64 1.98 26.44
CA GLY A 93 2.14 2.69 25.27
C GLY A 93 1.04 3.27 24.36
N GLU A 94 1.43 4.19 23.49
CA GLU A 94 0.52 4.86 22.55
C GLU A 94 0.09 3.94 21.40
N LEU A 95 -1.21 3.98 21.07
CA LEU A 95 -1.81 3.14 20.03
C LEU A 95 -1.12 3.33 18.67
N ILE A 96 -0.92 4.58 18.25
CA ILE A 96 -0.32 4.90 16.95
C ILE A 96 1.13 4.43 16.85
N VAL A 97 1.90 4.49 17.94
CA VAL A 97 3.28 4.01 18.00
C VAL A 97 3.33 2.50 17.80
N LYS A 98 2.44 1.75 18.47
CA LYS A 98 2.34 0.29 18.31
C LYS A 98 1.92 -0.10 16.89
N ALA A 99 0.98 0.62 16.29
CA ALA A 99 0.58 0.38 14.90
C ALA A 99 1.71 0.63 13.90
N ARG A 100 2.46 1.73 14.06
CA ARG A 100 3.66 2.02 13.25
C ARG A 100 4.71 0.93 13.40
N LEU A 101 4.91 0.41 14.61
CA LEU A 101 5.82 -0.72 14.85
C LEU A 101 5.39 -1.97 14.07
N LEU A 102 4.09 -2.31 14.07
CA LEU A 102 3.55 -3.42 13.26
C LEU A 102 3.81 -3.20 11.77
N ASN A 103 3.57 -1.99 11.24
CA ASN A 103 3.86 -1.66 9.85
C ASN A 103 5.35 -1.81 9.49
N VAL A 104 6.24 -1.36 10.39
CA VAL A 104 7.69 -1.51 10.23
C VAL A 104 8.09 -2.99 10.19
N LEU A 105 7.55 -3.81 11.10
CA LEU A 105 7.79 -5.26 11.12
C LEU A 105 7.34 -5.92 9.81
N VAL A 106 6.12 -5.63 9.37
CA VAL A 106 5.56 -6.20 8.13
C VAL A 106 6.37 -5.78 6.90
N THR A 107 6.80 -4.51 6.85
CA THR A 107 7.64 -4.00 5.75
C THR A 107 9.03 -4.64 5.77
N ALA A 108 9.63 -4.86 6.94
CA ALA A 108 10.88 -5.59 7.07
C ALA A 108 10.75 -7.06 6.64
N LEU A 109 9.62 -7.72 6.95
CA LEU A 109 9.31 -9.08 6.48
C LEU A 109 9.20 -9.15 4.96
N ALA A 110 8.74 -8.09 4.29
CA ALA A 110 8.66 -8.02 2.82
C ALA A 110 10.03 -8.10 2.12
N ILE A 111 11.14 -7.90 2.83
CA ILE A 111 12.50 -8.10 2.30
C ILE A 111 12.70 -9.53 1.82
N VAL A 112 12.10 -10.53 2.49
CA VAL A 112 12.25 -11.94 2.12
C VAL A 112 11.71 -12.23 0.70
N PRO A 113 10.43 -11.94 0.38
CA PRO A 113 9.94 -12.15 -0.98
C PRO A 113 10.62 -11.24 -2.02
N LEU A 114 10.96 -9.98 -1.67
CA LEU A 114 11.76 -9.13 -2.57
C LEU A 114 13.12 -9.76 -2.89
N TYR A 115 13.83 -10.25 -1.87
CA TYR A 115 15.11 -10.93 -2.04
C TYR A 115 14.94 -12.18 -2.94
N ARG A 116 13.91 -12.98 -2.71
CA ARG A 116 13.61 -14.17 -3.54
C ARG A 116 13.33 -13.83 -4.99
N ILE A 117 12.70 -12.70 -5.29
CA ILE A 117 12.53 -12.23 -6.68
C ILE A 117 13.88 -11.77 -7.25
N ALA A 118 14.65 -11.00 -6.49
CA ALA A 118 15.92 -10.42 -6.95
C ALA A 118 17.03 -11.47 -7.18
N ALA A 119 17.12 -12.45 -6.29
CA ALA A 119 18.14 -13.50 -6.28
C ALA A 119 18.05 -14.42 -7.50
N GLN A 120 16.95 -14.35 -8.25
CA GLN A 120 16.78 -15.08 -9.51
C GLN A 120 17.64 -14.51 -10.65
N VAL A 121 18.13 -13.28 -10.52
CA VAL A 121 18.95 -12.59 -11.53
C VAL A 121 20.28 -12.11 -10.95
N TYR A 122 20.27 -11.56 -9.73
CA TYR A 122 21.45 -10.98 -9.11
C TYR A 122 22.17 -11.96 -8.18
N ARG A 123 23.46 -11.71 -7.95
CA ARG A 123 24.20 -12.34 -6.85
C ARG A 123 23.55 -11.97 -5.51
N PRO A 124 23.67 -12.81 -4.46
CA PRO A 124 22.95 -12.61 -3.20
C PRO A 124 23.11 -11.22 -2.59
N ARG A 125 24.34 -10.70 -2.52
CA ARG A 125 24.59 -9.35 -1.99
C ARG A 125 23.82 -8.28 -2.76
N GLY A 126 23.84 -8.35 -4.09
CA GLY A 126 23.11 -7.41 -4.95
C GLY A 126 21.60 -7.58 -4.83
N ALA A 127 21.11 -8.82 -4.70
CA ALA A 127 19.70 -9.12 -4.49
C ALA A 127 19.19 -8.60 -3.14
N LEU A 128 20.00 -8.72 -2.09
CA LEU A 128 19.70 -8.23 -0.76
C LEU A 128 19.66 -6.71 -0.71
N LEU A 129 20.66 -6.04 -1.29
CA LEU A 129 20.67 -4.58 -1.42
C LEU A 129 19.45 -4.07 -2.19
N LEU A 130 19.06 -4.77 -3.26
CA LEU A 130 17.86 -4.47 -4.04
C LEU A 130 16.60 -4.59 -3.17
N ALA A 131 16.47 -5.68 -2.41
CA ALA A 131 15.34 -5.92 -1.54
C ALA A 131 15.22 -4.87 -0.43
N ILE A 132 16.33 -4.50 0.23
CA ILE A 132 16.37 -3.45 1.24
C ILE A 132 15.97 -2.10 0.63
N ALA A 133 16.51 -1.74 -0.54
CA ALA A 133 16.19 -0.48 -1.18
C ALA A 133 14.69 -0.35 -1.52
N PHE A 134 14.08 -1.39 -2.08
CA PHE A 134 12.65 -1.40 -2.39
C PHE A 134 11.76 -1.45 -1.14
N ALA A 135 12.16 -2.19 -0.10
CA ALA A 135 11.45 -2.19 1.18
C ALA A 135 11.52 -0.83 1.88
N TRP A 136 12.71 -0.24 1.98
CA TRP A 136 12.94 1.03 2.66
C TRP A 136 12.24 2.20 1.96
N ALA A 137 12.34 2.27 0.65
CA ALA A 137 12.00 3.48 -0.08
C ALA A 137 10.72 3.36 -0.91
N GLY A 138 10.38 2.15 -1.36
CA GLY A 138 9.10 1.87 -2.00
C GLY A 138 8.00 1.57 -0.98
N LEU A 139 8.13 0.44 -0.27
CA LEU A 139 7.12 -0.01 0.69
C LEU A 139 7.09 0.82 1.98
N GLY A 140 8.23 1.40 2.38
CA GLY A 140 8.39 2.27 3.53
C GLY A 140 7.66 3.60 3.43
N GLY A 141 6.94 3.86 2.32
CA GLY A 141 6.03 4.97 2.20
C GLY A 141 4.95 4.93 3.28
N TYR A 142 4.28 3.81 3.52
CA TYR A 142 3.04 3.81 4.34
C TYR A 142 3.22 3.44 5.82
N ILE A 143 4.46 3.20 6.26
CA ILE A 143 4.74 2.74 7.63
C ILE A 143 4.35 3.73 8.74
N ALA A 144 4.12 4.99 8.37
CA ALA A 144 3.84 6.08 9.29
C ALA A 144 2.37 6.16 9.73
N PHE A 145 1.47 5.40 9.09
CA PHE A 145 0.03 5.57 9.26
C PHE A 145 -0.63 4.29 9.82
N PHE A 146 -1.68 4.43 10.62
CA PHE A 146 -2.57 3.32 11.01
C PHE A 146 -3.45 2.92 9.82
N MET A 147 -2.88 2.27 8.83
CA MET A 147 -3.57 1.95 7.58
C MET A 147 -3.06 0.64 6.94
N PRO A 148 -3.86 -0.05 6.11
CA PRO A 148 -3.53 -1.39 5.62
C PRO A 148 -2.47 -1.43 4.52
N GLU A 149 -2.00 -0.29 4.02
CA GLU A 149 -1.18 -0.20 2.81
C GLU A 149 0.15 -0.95 2.91
N SER A 150 0.88 -0.86 4.02
CA SER A 150 2.14 -1.59 4.20
C SER A 150 1.91 -3.11 4.25
N LEU A 151 0.83 -3.56 4.92
CA LEU A 151 0.45 -4.97 4.95
C LEU A 151 0.03 -5.47 3.58
N PHE A 152 -0.83 -4.73 2.89
CA PHE A 152 -1.28 -5.05 1.54
C PHE A 152 -0.11 -5.19 0.57
N ALA A 153 0.83 -4.25 0.61
CA ALA A 153 1.98 -4.27 -0.27
C ALA A 153 2.93 -5.44 0.03
N ALA A 154 3.16 -5.76 1.30
CA ALA A 154 3.96 -6.92 1.71
C ALA A 154 3.35 -8.25 1.25
N LEU A 155 2.03 -8.41 1.43
CA LEU A 155 1.28 -9.58 0.96
C LEU A 155 1.31 -9.68 -0.57
N TYR A 156 1.12 -8.57 -1.28
CA TYR A 156 1.15 -8.54 -2.75
C TYR A 156 2.52 -8.95 -3.32
N VAL A 157 3.61 -8.45 -2.74
CA VAL A 157 4.96 -8.86 -3.13
C VAL A 157 5.22 -10.32 -2.78
N GLY A 158 4.75 -10.79 -1.63
CA GLY A 158 4.77 -12.21 -1.27
C GLY A 158 4.04 -13.09 -2.28
N LEU A 159 2.88 -12.63 -2.77
CA LEU A 159 2.06 -13.33 -3.75
C LEU A 159 2.82 -13.47 -5.07
N LEU A 160 3.39 -12.38 -5.58
CA LEU A 160 4.22 -12.41 -6.77
C LEU A 160 5.45 -13.31 -6.59
N SER A 161 6.10 -13.30 -5.42
CA SER A 161 7.24 -14.18 -5.15
C SER A 161 6.85 -15.67 -5.22
N LEU A 162 5.68 -16.06 -4.70
CA LEU A 162 5.20 -17.45 -4.76
C LEU A 162 4.78 -17.84 -6.17
N LEU A 163 4.07 -16.95 -6.88
CA LEU A 163 3.71 -17.17 -8.29
C LEU A 163 4.96 -17.31 -9.15
N PHE A 164 5.98 -16.47 -8.98
CA PHE A 164 7.22 -16.59 -9.75
C PHE A 164 8.00 -17.86 -9.42
N ALA A 165 7.96 -18.31 -8.16
CA ALA A 165 8.51 -19.61 -7.77
C ALA A 165 7.74 -20.75 -8.47
N TYR A 166 6.41 -20.68 -8.53
CA TYR A 166 5.57 -21.64 -9.25
C TYR A 166 5.89 -21.67 -10.76
N LEU A 167 6.05 -20.50 -11.39
CA LEU A 167 6.41 -20.38 -12.80
C LEU A 167 7.79 -20.99 -13.14
N ARG A 168 8.65 -21.22 -12.13
CA ARG A 168 9.91 -21.94 -12.27
C ARG A 168 9.77 -23.42 -11.96
N GLN A 169 9.09 -23.72 -10.86
CA GLN A 169 8.93 -25.06 -10.32
C GLN A 169 7.45 -25.24 -9.97
N PRO A 170 6.64 -25.77 -10.91
CA PRO A 170 5.20 -25.93 -10.70
C PRO A 170 4.94 -26.95 -9.61
N ARG A 171 4.69 -26.47 -8.39
CA ARG A 171 4.29 -27.29 -7.25
C ARG A 171 2.92 -26.82 -6.80
N ALA A 172 1.96 -27.74 -6.66
CA ALA A 172 0.62 -27.42 -6.18
C ALA A 172 0.67 -26.71 -4.81
N SER A 173 1.61 -27.07 -3.95
CA SER A 173 1.83 -26.39 -2.66
C SER A 173 2.17 -24.91 -2.80
N LEU A 174 3.00 -24.52 -3.79
CA LEU A 174 3.29 -23.09 -4.05
C LEU A 174 2.05 -22.34 -4.52
N LEU A 175 1.23 -22.98 -5.35
CA LEU A 175 -0.02 -22.40 -5.84
C LEU A 175 -1.05 -22.24 -4.71
N LEU A 176 -1.18 -23.25 -3.84
CA LEU A 176 -2.05 -23.18 -2.66
C LEU A 176 -1.59 -22.08 -1.70
N TRP A 177 -0.29 -21.96 -1.42
CA TRP A 177 0.21 -20.86 -0.60
C TRP A 177 0.01 -19.49 -1.27
N ALA A 178 0.15 -19.39 -2.59
CA ALA A 178 -0.17 -18.17 -3.33
C ALA A 178 -1.66 -17.84 -3.22
N ALA A 179 -2.55 -18.83 -3.32
CA ALA A 179 -3.99 -18.64 -3.18
C ALA A 179 -4.37 -18.18 -1.76
N VAL A 180 -3.81 -18.81 -0.72
CA VAL A 180 -4.01 -18.38 0.68
C VAL A 180 -3.58 -16.94 0.88
N LEU A 181 -2.39 -16.59 0.38
CA LEU A 181 -1.87 -15.23 0.51
C LEU A 181 -2.73 -14.22 -0.26
N HIS A 182 -3.32 -14.63 -1.39
CA HIS A 182 -4.28 -13.82 -2.12
C HIS A 182 -5.60 -13.62 -1.35
N GLY A 183 -6.13 -14.65 -0.68
CA GLY A 183 -7.29 -14.50 0.18
C GLY A 183 -7.04 -13.53 1.34
N LEU A 184 -5.84 -13.60 1.95
CA LEU A 184 -5.41 -12.64 2.97
C LEU A 184 -5.24 -11.22 2.39
N LEU A 185 -4.79 -11.10 1.14
CA LEU A 185 -4.69 -9.81 0.45
C LEU A 185 -6.09 -9.17 0.26
N ILE A 186 -7.08 -9.96 -0.15
CA ILE A 186 -8.49 -9.52 -0.26
C ILE A 186 -9.01 -9.09 1.11
N ALA A 187 -8.76 -9.90 2.15
CA ALA A 187 -9.17 -9.59 3.52
C ALA A 187 -8.39 -8.42 4.15
N THR A 188 -7.28 -7.99 3.56
CA THR A 188 -6.55 -6.76 3.96
C THR A 188 -7.14 -5.54 3.30
N LYS A 189 -7.45 -5.65 2.00
CA LYS A 189 -8.09 -4.60 1.23
C LYS A 189 -8.86 -5.25 0.07
N PRO A 190 -10.13 -4.89 -0.16
CA PRO A 190 -10.97 -5.57 -1.17
C PRO A 190 -10.45 -5.43 -2.60
N HIS A 191 -9.56 -4.48 -2.84
CA HIS A 191 -8.90 -4.28 -4.13
C HIS A 191 -8.14 -5.52 -4.60
N GLY A 192 -7.70 -6.39 -3.68
CA GLY A 192 -7.10 -7.67 -4.01
C GLY A 192 -8.02 -8.52 -4.90
N LEU A 193 -9.34 -8.41 -4.76
CA LEU A 193 -10.32 -9.20 -5.51
C LEU A 193 -10.18 -9.01 -7.02
N PHE A 194 -9.80 -7.81 -7.47
CA PHE A 194 -9.63 -7.51 -8.89
C PHE A 194 -8.44 -8.24 -9.54
N LEU A 195 -7.50 -8.77 -8.74
CA LEU A 195 -6.40 -9.58 -9.26
C LEU A 195 -6.81 -11.02 -9.56
N LEU A 196 -7.90 -11.52 -8.97
CA LEU A 196 -8.28 -12.92 -9.06
C LEU A 196 -8.59 -13.35 -10.51
N PRO A 197 -9.48 -12.67 -11.25
CA PRO A 197 -9.75 -13.05 -12.64
C PRO A 197 -8.51 -13.08 -13.55
N PRO A 198 -7.68 -12.01 -13.63
CA PRO A 198 -6.53 -12.04 -14.53
C PRO A 198 -5.45 -13.01 -14.06
N PHE A 199 -5.21 -13.18 -12.76
CA PHE A 199 -4.19 -14.12 -12.29
C PHE A 199 -4.59 -15.57 -12.55
N ALA A 200 -5.86 -15.93 -12.32
CA ALA A 200 -6.39 -17.25 -12.65
C ALA A 200 -6.29 -17.53 -14.16
N LEU A 201 -6.65 -16.56 -15.01
CA LEU A 201 -6.54 -16.69 -16.46
C LEU A 201 -5.08 -16.86 -16.91
N LEU A 202 -4.16 -16.07 -16.36
CA LEU A 202 -2.74 -16.18 -16.69
C LEU A 202 -2.14 -17.53 -16.26
N LEU A 203 -2.58 -18.09 -15.13
CA LEU A 203 -2.22 -19.44 -14.71
C LEU A 203 -2.74 -20.49 -15.69
N ALA A 204 -4.02 -20.42 -16.08
CA ALA A 204 -4.61 -21.33 -17.06
C ALA A 204 -3.84 -21.30 -18.39
N VAL A 205 -3.54 -20.10 -18.90
CA VAL A 205 -2.78 -19.92 -20.14
C VAL A 205 -1.36 -20.48 -20.01
N TYR A 206 -0.70 -20.26 -18.88
CA TYR A 206 0.64 -20.76 -18.63
C TYR A 206 0.70 -22.30 -18.59
N ASP A 207 -0.22 -22.93 -17.85
CA ASP A 207 -0.25 -24.39 -17.72
C ASP A 207 -0.65 -25.08 -19.03
N ALA A 208 -1.61 -24.51 -19.76
CA ALA A 208 -1.99 -25.01 -21.09
C ALA A 208 -0.82 -24.95 -22.09
N ARG A 209 -0.06 -23.84 -22.10
CA ARG A 209 1.08 -23.65 -23.02
C ARG A 209 2.28 -24.52 -22.70
N THR A 210 2.47 -24.88 -21.43
CA THR A 210 3.60 -25.73 -21.02
C THR A 210 3.30 -27.22 -21.16
N GLN A 211 2.10 -27.60 -21.63
CA GLN A 211 1.64 -28.99 -21.81
C GLN A 211 1.87 -29.88 -20.58
N ARG A 212 1.86 -29.29 -19.39
CA ARG A 212 2.21 -29.98 -18.14
C ARG A 212 1.12 -30.90 -17.64
N VAL A 213 -0.12 -30.58 -18.00
CA VAL A 213 -1.31 -31.31 -17.61
C VAL A 213 -2.24 -31.30 -18.83
N GLY A 214 -2.94 -32.42 -19.11
CA GLY A 214 -3.69 -32.64 -20.36
C GLY A 214 -4.56 -31.45 -20.81
N TRP A 215 -4.65 -31.26 -22.14
CA TRP A 215 -4.68 -29.97 -22.87
C TRP A 215 -5.77 -28.92 -22.56
N SER A 216 -6.73 -29.15 -21.65
CA SER A 216 -7.70 -28.08 -21.26
C SER A 216 -8.32 -28.25 -19.87
N ALA A 217 -8.82 -29.45 -19.54
CA ALA A 217 -9.53 -29.68 -18.28
C ALA A 217 -8.66 -29.45 -17.04
N SER A 218 -7.37 -29.73 -17.16
CA SER A 218 -6.44 -29.68 -16.04
C SER A 218 -5.79 -28.31 -15.81
N ALA A 219 -5.54 -27.54 -16.88
CA ALA A 219 -5.10 -26.14 -16.77
C ALA A 219 -6.23 -25.27 -16.18
N LEU A 220 -7.47 -25.50 -16.60
CA LEU A 220 -8.65 -24.92 -15.96
C LEU A 220 -8.82 -25.44 -14.52
N GLY A 221 -8.48 -26.71 -14.27
CA GLY A 221 -8.45 -27.29 -12.92
C GLY A 221 -7.48 -26.57 -11.97
N MET A 222 -6.27 -26.22 -12.41
CA MET A 222 -5.29 -25.50 -11.59
C MET A 222 -5.68 -24.04 -11.34
N ALA A 223 -6.19 -23.35 -12.36
CA ALA A 223 -6.74 -22.01 -12.21
C ALA A 223 -7.97 -22.01 -11.29
N GLY A 224 -8.84 -23.02 -11.43
CA GLY A 224 -9.99 -23.26 -10.56
C GLY A 224 -9.57 -23.56 -9.12
N LEU A 225 -8.55 -24.38 -8.91
CA LEU A 225 -7.97 -24.66 -7.60
C LEU A 225 -7.43 -23.38 -6.95
N TYR A 226 -6.68 -22.57 -7.69
CA TYR A 226 -6.18 -21.29 -7.21
C TYR A 226 -7.32 -20.34 -6.81
N ALA A 227 -8.35 -20.22 -7.64
CA ALA A 227 -9.49 -19.36 -7.37
C ALA A 227 -10.31 -19.86 -6.17
N ALA A 228 -10.62 -21.16 -6.13
CA ALA A 228 -11.35 -21.78 -5.03
C ALA A 228 -10.59 -21.64 -3.70
N ALA A 229 -9.28 -21.90 -3.68
CA ALA A 229 -8.47 -21.74 -2.47
C ALA A 229 -8.33 -20.26 -2.04
N THR A 230 -8.32 -19.32 -2.98
CA THR A 230 -8.31 -17.88 -2.69
C THR A 230 -9.61 -17.46 -2.01
N VAL A 231 -10.75 -17.84 -2.59
CA VAL A 231 -12.07 -17.54 -2.00
C VAL A 231 -12.24 -18.26 -0.67
N ALA A 232 -11.86 -19.54 -0.59
CA ALA A 232 -11.97 -20.33 0.64
C ALA A 232 -11.13 -19.75 1.79
N SER A 233 -9.91 -19.26 1.51
CA SER A 233 -9.08 -18.64 2.55
C SER A 233 -9.63 -17.29 3.04
N TYR A 234 -10.17 -16.46 2.14
CA TYR A 234 -10.90 -15.24 2.52
C TYR A 234 -12.12 -15.58 3.40
N VAL A 235 -12.98 -16.49 2.93
CA VAL A 235 -14.20 -16.92 3.62
C VAL A 235 -13.89 -17.58 4.96
N ALA A 236 -12.84 -18.40 5.04
CA ALA A 236 -12.43 -19.06 6.28
C ALA A 236 -12.00 -18.03 7.33
N LEU A 237 -11.23 -17.02 6.94
CA LEU A 237 -10.84 -15.94 7.86
C LEU A 237 -12.05 -15.13 8.33
N GLU A 238 -12.93 -14.74 7.41
CA GLU A 238 -14.13 -13.98 7.74
C GLU A 238 -15.05 -14.79 8.65
N SER A 239 -15.28 -16.06 8.34
CA SER A 239 -16.09 -16.96 9.17
C SER A 239 -15.46 -17.21 10.54
N ALA A 240 -14.13 -17.33 10.62
CA ALA A 240 -13.41 -17.47 11.88
C ALA A 240 -13.52 -16.22 12.76
N ILE A 241 -13.58 -15.03 12.13
CA ILE A 241 -13.90 -13.79 12.83
C ILE A 241 -15.37 -13.86 13.23
N PHE A 242 -16.33 -13.72 12.31
CA PHE A 242 -17.73 -13.48 12.67
C PHE A 242 -18.47 -14.66 13.30
N GLY A 243 -17.94 -15.88 13.25
CA GLY A 243 -18.64 -17.11 13.62
C GLY A 243 -19.76 -17.49 12.65
N LYS A 244 -19.90 -16.75 11.54
CA LYS A 244 -20.89 -16.95 10.48
C LYS A 244 -20.33 -16.45 9.14
N LEU A 245 -20.89 -16.96 8.05
CA LEU A 245 -20.54 -16.51 6.70
C LEU A 245 -21.13 -15.11 6.45
N VAL A 246 -20.26 -14.14 6.14
CA VAL A 246 -20.65 -12.75 5.84
C VAL A 246 -20.09 -12.36 4.47
N LEU A 247 -20.70 -12.77 3.36
CA LEU A 247 -20.17 -12.47 2.02
C LEU A 247 -20.37 -10.99 1.62
N ASN A 248 -19.55 -10.08 2.16
CA ASN A 248 -19.58 -8.66 1.80
C ASN A 248 -18.15 -8.08 1.65
N PRO A 249 -17.38 -8.47 0.62
CA PRO A 249 -15.98 -8.05 0.47
C PRO A 249 -15.81 -6.53 0.38
N PHE A 250 -16.78 -5.78 -0.13
CA PHE A 250 -16.68 -4.32 -0.29
C PHE A 250 -17.10 -3.54 0.96
N GLY A 251 -17.87 -4.12 1.88
CA GLY A 251 -18.34 -3.43 3.08
C GLY A 251 -19.25 -2.22 2.76
N GLY A 252 -19.56 -1.43 3.79
CA GLY A 252 -20.43 -0.26 3.65
C GLY A 252 -19.76 0.89 2.88
N HIS A 253 -18.48 1.16 3.14
CA HIS A 253 -17.77 2.29 2.54
C HIS A 253 -17.61 2.17 1.02
N TYR A 254 -17.06 1.05 0.52
CA TYR A 254 -16.90 0.87 -0.92
C TYR A 254 -18.24 0.57 -1.62
N GLY A 255 -19.21 -0.04 -0.93
CA GLY A 255 -20.57 -0.21 -1.44
C GLY A 255 -21.31 1.12 -1.68
N ALA A 256 -21.08 2.11 -0.80
CA ALA A 256 -21.61 3.46 -1.02
C ALA A 256 -20.93 4.16 -2.22
N GLN A 257 -19.64 3.92 -2.45
CA GLN A 257 -18.94 4.48 -3.61
C GLN A 257 -19.37 3.80 -4.92
N SER A 258 -19.57 2.49 -4.91
CA SER A 258 -20.10 1.78 -6.08
C SER A 258 -21.51 2.25 -6.41
N SER A 259 -22.35 2.51 -5.40
CA SER A 259 -23.71 3.02 -5.65
C SER A 259 -23.72 4.43 -6.26
N ILE A 260 -22.74 5.29 -5.94
CA ILE A 260 -22.53 6.59 -6.62
C ILE A 260 -22.21 6.37 -8.11
N ILE A 261 -21.36 5.39 -8.43
CA ILE A 261 -21.03 5.07 -9.83
C ILE A 261 -22.25 4.52 -10.57
N GLU A 262 -22.96 3.58 -9.96
CA GLU A 262 -24.09 2.88 -10.59
C GLU A 262 -25.31 3.78 -10.77
N ASN A 263 -25.63 4.63 -9.78
CA ASN A 263 -26.89 5.38 -9.75
C ASN A 263 -26.70 6.90 -9.89
N GLY A 264 -25.50 7.43 -9.64
CA GLY A 264 -25.26 8.87 -9.54
C GLY A 264 -24.56 9.52 -10.73
N LEU A 265 -23.94 8.74 -11.62
CA LEU A 265 -23.16 9.27 -12.75
C LEU A 265 -23.62 8.66 -14.08
N SER A 266 -23.93 9.50 -15.06
CA SER A 266 -24.14 9.02 -16.42
C SER A 266 -22.83 8.42 -16.97
N PRO A 267 -22.89 7.38 -17.82
CA PRO A 267 -21.67 6.80 -18.41
C PRO A 267 -20.79 7.83 -19.15
N ALA A 268 -21.41 8.83 -19.78
CA ALA A 268 -20.70 9.91 -20.46
C ALA A 268 -19.94 10.82 -19.47
N LEU A 269 -20.55 11.17 -18.34
CA LEU A 269 -19.90 11.96 -17.30
C LEU A 269 -18.75 11.17 -16.68
N LEU A 270 -18.96 9.89 -16.36
CA LEU A 270 -17.91 9.01 -15.83
C LEU A 270 -16.74 8.89 -16.80
N LEU A 271 -17.00 8.72 -18.10
CA LEU A 271 -15.97 8.70 -19.12
C LEU A 271 -15.20 10.03 -19.18
N SER A 272 -15.90 11.16 -19.16
CA SER A 272 -15.25 12.48 -19.21
C SER A 272 -14.34 12.72 -18.00
N LYS A 273 -14.81 12.41 -16.78
CA LYS A 273 -14.02 12.46 -15.55
C LYS A 273 -12.85 11.49 -15.61
N GLY A 274 -13.10 10.27 -16.11
CA GLY A 274 -12.09 9.23 -16.32
C GLY A 274 -10.97 9.68 -17.24
N VAL A 275 -11.27 10.37 -18.35
CA VAL A 275 -10.25 10.90 -19.27
C VAL A 275 -9.38 11.95 -18.57
N VAL A 276 -9.98 12.84 -17.77
CA VAL A 276 -9.23 13.86 -17.01
C VAL A 276 -8.35 13.23 -15.95
N ALA A 277 -8.88 12.30 -15.16
CA ALA A 277 -8.04 11.58 -14.19
C ALA A 277 -6.93 10.79 -14.92
N LEU A 278 -7.23 10.18 -16.08
CA LEU A 278 -6.31 9.30 -16.80
C LEU A 278 -5.09 10.09 -17.26
N ARG A 279 -5.34 11.26 -17.81
CA ARG A 279 -4.30 12.17 -18.27
C ARG A 279 -3.40 12.62 -17.10
N ASN A 280 -3.97 12.90 -15.92
CA ASN A 280 -3.24 13.40 -14.76
C ASN A 280 -2.38 12.29 -14.12
N HIS A 281 -2.91 11.08 -14.03
CA HIS A 281 -2.13 9.91 -13.65
C HIS A 281 -1.01 9.59 -14.65
N PHE A 282 -1.29 9.69 -15.96
CA PHE A 282 -0.26 9.52 -16.99
C PHE A 282 0.81 10.60 -16.95
N ALA A 283 0.49 11.84 -16.56
CA ALA A 283 1.49 12.90 -16.41
C ALA A 283 2.62 12.46 -15.47
N PHE A 284 2.27 11.90 -14.30
CA PHE A 284 3.26 11.35 -13.38
C PHE A 284 4.01 10.16 -13.97
N LEU A 285 3.26 9.17 -14.47
CA LEU A 285 3.84 7.92 -14.96
C LEU A 285 4.79 8.17 -16.13
N ALA A 286 4.44 9.09 -17.03
CA ALA A 286 5.29 9.48 -18.14
C ALA A 286 6.55 10.23 -17.67
N THR A 287 6.43 11.09 -16.66
CA THR A 287 7.56 11.87 -16.13
C THR A 287 8.63 10.98 -15.49
N LEU A 288 8.23 10.11 -14.55
CA LEU A 288 9.19 9.38 -13.70
C LEU A 288 9.24 7.88 -13.95
N MET A 289 8.18 7.31 -14.54
CA MET A 289 8.04 5.87 -14.72
C MET A 289 8.08 5.44 -16.20
N SER A 290 8.34 6.34 -17.14
CA SER A 290 8.33 6.04 -18.57
C SER A 290 9.35 4.97 -18.95
N LEU A 291 10.58 5.05 -18.45
CA LEU A 291 11.60 4.04 -18.70
C LEU A 291 11.19 2.65 -18.18
N PRO A 292 10.89 2.45 -16.88
CA PRO A 292 10.51 1.12 -16.39
C PRO A 292 9.23 0.59 -17.05
N LEU A 293 8.22 1.43 -17.30
CA LEU A 293 6.99 1.03 -18.00
C LEU A 293 7.28 0.55 -19.43
N LEU A 294 8.07 1.30 -20.20
CA LEU A 294 8.43 0.93 -21.56
C LEU A 294 9.31 -0.33 -21.59
N LEU A 295 10.21 -0.51 -20.63
CA LEU A 295 11.02 -1.72 -20.55
C LEU A 295 10.16 -2.99 -20.36
N VAL A 296 9.20 -2.91 -19.43
CA VAL A 296 8.27 -4.00 -19.13
C VAL A 296 7.34 -4.24 -20.33
N ALA A 297 6.79 -3.19 -20.93
CA ALA A 297 5.89 -3.29 -22.09
C ALA A 297 6.59 -3.90 -23.31
N VAL A 298 7.80 -3.45 -23.64
CA VAL A 298 8.60 -4.00 -24.75
C VAL A 298 8.99 -5.45 -24.48
N SER A 299 9.35 -5.80 -23.24
CA SER A 299 9.59 -7.21 -22.87
C SER A 299 8.33 -8.05 -23.07
N ALA A 300 7.15 -7.58 -22.65
CA ALA A 300 5.88 -8.29 -22.83
C ALA A 300 5.54 -8.51 -24.31
N VAL A 301 5.61 -7.47 -25.14
CA VAL A 301 5.38 -7.57 -26.59
C VAL A 301 6.39 -8.51 -27.24
N ARG A 302 7.67 -8.43 -26.88
CA ARG A 302 8.68 -9.33 -27.44
C ARG A 302 8.45 -10.78 -27.01
N ASN A 303 8.04 -11.02 -25.77
CA ASN A 303 7.72 -12.36 -25.28
C ASN A 303 6.50 -12.95 -25.98
N LEU A 304 5.56 -12.12 -26.44
CA LEU A 304 4.45 -12.54 -27.28
C LEU A 304 4.92 -12.89 -28.71
N LEU A 305 5.75 -12.05 -29.33
CA LEU A 305 6.17 -12.20 -30.73
C LEU A 305 7.32 -13.20 -30.93
N ARG A 306 8.20 -13.35 -29.93
CA ARG A 306 9.42 -14.18 -29.99
C ARG A 306 9.59 -14.99 -28.70
N PRO A 307 8.72 -15.98 -28.47
CA PRO A 307 8.62 -16.68 -27.20
C PRO A 307 9.84 -17.53 -26.85
N GLN A 308 10.84 -17.71 -27.71
CA GLN A 308 12.03 -18.54 -27.47
C GLN A 308 13.34 -17.76 -27.25
N ALA A 309 13.30 -16.43 -27.21
CA ALA A 309 14.52 -15.62 -27.22
C ALA A 309 15.34 -15.60 -25.91
N LEU A 310 14.72 -15.88 -24.75
CA LEU A 310 15.42 -15.88 -23.46
C LEU A 310 16.14 -17.19 -23.16
N GLU A 311 17.30 -17.11 -22.50
CA GLU A 311 18.01 -18.27 -21.97
C GLU A 311 17.08 -19.10 -21.05
N PRO A 312 17.16 -20.45 -21.04
CA PRO A 312 16.25 -21.31 -20.29
C PRO A 312 16.11 -20.96 -18.81
N ARG A 313 17.22 -20.57 -18.17
CA ARG A 313 17.24 -20.16 -16.75
C ARG A 313 16.37 -18.93 -16.42
N PHE A 314 16.04 -18.12 -17.43
CA PHE A 314 15.21 -16.92 -17.30
C PHE A 314 13.85 -17.08 -17.99
N ALA A 315 13.48 -18.29 -18.44
CA ALA A 315 12.21 -18.54 -19.13
C ALA A 315 10.98 -18.16 -18.28
N TRP A 316 11.07 -18.25 -16.96
CA TRP A 316 10.03 -17.84 -16.01
C TRP A 316 9.65 -16.36 -16.10
N MET A 317 10.57 -15.50 -16.57
CA MET A 317 10.29 -14.08 -16.73
C MET A 317 9.17 -13.84 -17.75
N ARG A 318 9.03 -14.71 -18.77
CA ARG A 318 8.05 -14.57 -19.85
C ARG A 318 6.59 -14.55 -19.35
N PRO A 319 6.13 -15.51 -18.54
CA PRO A 319 4.81 -15.40 -17.91
C PRO A 319 4.78 -14.35 -16.80
N ALA A 320 5.87 -14.16 -16.04
CA ALA A 320 5.91 -13.23 -14.91
C ALA A 320 5.62 -11.77 -15.31
N VAL A 321 6.04 -11.31 -16.50
CA VAL A 321 5.74 -9.96 -16.99
C VAL A 321 4.24 -9.67 -17.02
N TRP A 322 3.43 -10.68 -17.36
CA TRP A 322 1.99 -10.53 -17.47
C TRP A 322 1.32 -10.45 -16.10
N PHE A 323 1.82 -11.15 -15.08
CA PHE A 323 1.33 -10.98 -13.71
C PHE A 323 1.63 -9.58 -13.16
N VAL A 324 2.82 -9.04 -13.47
CA VAL A 324 3.20 -7.68 -13.08
C VAL A 324 2.31 -6.64 -13.79
N LEU A 325 2.15 -6.78 -15.12
CA LEU A 325 1.32 -5.87 -15.91
C LEU A 325 -0.17 -5.98 -15.57
N ALA A 326 -0.69 -7.18 -15.34
CA ALA A 326 -2.07 -7.37 -14.91
C ALA A 326 -2.31 -6.76 -13.54
N GLY A 327 -1.42 -6.97 -12.58
CA GLY A 327 -1.55 -6.37 -11.26
C GLY A 327 -1.50 -4.84 -11.29
N PHE A 328 -0.53 -4.28 -12.02
CA PHE A 328 -0.46 -2.84 -12.24
C PHE A 328 -1.71 -2.31 -12.95
N GLY A 329 -2.14 -2.94 -14.05
CA GLY A 329 -3.29 -2.53 -14.84
C GLY A 329 -4.60 -2.57 -14.04
N CYS A 330 -4.83 -3.61 -13.23
CA CYS A 330 -6.01 -3.71 -12.38
C CYS A 330 -6.05 -2.60 -11.34
N PHE A 331 -4.98 -2.41 -10.58
CA PHE A 331 -4.97 -1.36 -9.56
C PHE A 331 -5.03 0.04 -10.18
N PHE A 332 -4.37 0.24 -11.31
CA PHE A 332 -4.47 1.49 -12.06
C PHE A 332 -5.91 1.76 -12.51
N ALA A 333 -6.59 0.77 -13.11
CA ALA A 333 -7.98 0.89 -13.53
C ALA A 333 -8.95 1.16 -12.37
N VAL A 334 -8.76 0.49 -11.22
CA VAL A 334 -9.57 0.73 -10.03
C VAL A 334 -9.35 2.14 -9.48
N THR A 335 -8.09 2.59 -9.43
CA THR A 335 -7.76 3.98 -9.06
C THR A 335 -8.48 4.97 -9.94
N MET A 336 -8.44 4.72 -11.25
CA MET A 336 -9.04 5.56 -12.26
C MET A 336 -10.54 5.69 -12.10
N ALA A 337 -11.23 4.57 -11.87
CA ALA A 337 -12.66 4.56 -11.60
C ALA A 337 -12.97 5.29 -10.29
N PHE A 338 -12.17 5.06 -9.24
CA PHE A 338 -12.33 5.71 -7.95
C PHE A 338 -12.17 7.24 -8.03
N SER A 339 -11.07 7.74 -8.59
CA SER A 339 -10.81 9.17 -8.75
C SER A 339 -11.92 9.87 -9.53
N ALA A 340 -12.43 9.24 -10.58
CA ALA A 340 -13.56 9.77 -11.34
C ALA A 340 -14.87 9.80 -10.52
N ALA A 341 -15.09 8.78 -9.69
CA ALA A 341 -16.31 8.66 -8.88
C ALA A 341 -16.35 9.67 -7.72
N VAL A 342 -15.25 9.84 -7.00
CA VAL A 342 -15.19 10.72 -5.82
C VAL A 342 -14.95 12.19 -6.16
N ALA A 343 -14.50 12.50 -7.38
CA ALA A 343 -14.27 13.89 -7.76
C ALA A 343 -15.55 14.74 -7.64
N GLY A 344 -15.49 15.76 -6.78
CA GLY A 344 -16.56 16.68 -6.44
C GLY A 344 -17.33 16.32 -5.15
N THR A 345 -17.03 15.21 -4.47
CA THR A 345 -17.76 14.78 -3.26
C THR A 345 -17.20 15.36 -1.96
N GLY A 346 -16.07 16.07 -1.99
CA GLY A 346 -15.45 16.68 -0.81
C GLY A 346 -14.45 17.77 -1.19
N MET A 347 -14.03 18.60 -0.22
CA MET A 347 -13.16 19.77 -0.51
C MET A 347 -11.81 19.38 -1.11
N TYR A 348 -11.32 18.17 -0.81
CA TYR A 348 -10.06 17.64 -1.31
C TYR A 348 -10.25 16.61 -2.43
N GLU A 349 -11.50 16.33 -2.83
CA GLU A 349 -11.79 15.36 -3.87
C GLU A 349 -12.03 16.08 -5.19
N SER A 350 -10.97 16.23 -5.98
CA SER A 350 -10.96 16.99 -7.23
C SER A 350 -10.34 16.18 -8.37
N LEU A 351 -10.64 16.55 -9.61
CA LEU A 351 -10.13 15.82 -10.80
C LEU A 351 -8.64 16.04 -11.05
N ASP A 352 -8.07 17.12 -10.53
CA ASP A 352 -6.65 17.45 -10.59
C ASP A 352 -5.81 16.72 -9.53
N ARG A 353 -6.45 16.10 -8.52
CA ARG A 353 -5.80 15.26 -7.52
C ARG A 353 -5.48 13.88 -8.08
N VAL A 354 -4.24 13.44 -7.87
CA VAL A 354 -3.77 12.11 -8.27
C VAL A 354 -3.83 11.14 -7.08
N HIS A 355 -4.84 10.25 -7.04
CA HIS A 355 -4.98 9.22 -6.00
C HIS A 355 -4.05 8.03 -6.22
N GLY A 356 -2.73 8.26 -6.28
CA GLY A 356 -1.74 7.23 -6.70
C GLY A 356 -1.62 6.00 -5.77
N ARG A 357 -2.23 6.05 -4.58
CA ARG A 357 -2.05 5.11 -3.47
C ARG A 357 -2.33 3.67 -3.90
N TYR A 358 -3.39 3.48 -4.66
CA TYR A 358 -3.90 2.14 -4.97
C TYR A 358 -3.02 1.35 -5.94
N TYR A 359 -2.34 2.01 -6.90
CA TYR A 359 -1.38 1.34 -7.80
C TYR A 359 0.07 1.45 -7.35
N GLU A 360 0.38 2.22 -6.30
CA GLU A 360 1.74 2.34 -5.76
C GLU A 360 2.31 0.99 -5.34
N PHE A 361 1.47 0.11 -4.78
CA PHE A 361 1.86 -1.25 -4.40
C PHE A 361 2.30 -2.10 -5.60
N ALA A 362 1.74 -1.85 -6.79
CA ALA A 362 2.16 -2.51 -8.02
C ALA A 362 3.35 -1.84 -8.71
N LEU A 363 3.62 -0.56 -8.44
CA LEU A 363 4.81 0.09 -8.94
C LEU A 363 6.08 -0.57 -8.40
N VAL A 364 6.14 -0.92 -7.11
CA VAL A 364 7.35 -1.54 -6.52
C VAL A 364 7.77 -2.82 -7.29
N PRO A 365 6.91 -3.83 -7.49
CA PRO A 365 7.23 -4.99 -8.32
C PRO A 365 7.50 -4.65 -9.78
N LEU A 366 6.81 -3.67 -10.36
CA LEU A 366 7.03 -3.24 -11.75
C LEU A 366 8.42 -2.66 -11.94
N LEU A 367 8.83 -1.75 -11.05
CA LEU A 367 10.14 -1.14 -11.02
C LEU A 367 11.24 -2.19 -10.84
N MET A 368 11.03 -3.10 -9.90
CA MET A 368 11.92 -4.22 -9.67
C MET A 368 12.04 -5.09 -10.93
N TYR A 369 10.91 -5.44 -11.57
CA TYR A 369 10.89 -6.25 -12.78
C TYR A 369 11.60 -5.55 -13.95
N ALA A 370 11.43 -4.23 -14.11
CA ALA A 370 12.13 -3.45 -15.12
C ALA A 370 13.67 -3.52 -14.95
N VAL A 371 14.16 -3.47 -13.71
CA VAL A 371 15.59 -3.66 -13.40
C VAL A 371 16.06 -5.07 -13.79
N LEU A 372 15.24 -6.10 -13.57
CA LEU A 372 15.55 -7.47 -14.00
C LEU A 372 15.59 -7.60 -15.53
N VAL A 373 14.60 -7.02 -16.22
CA VAL A 373 14.54 -6.98 -17.70
C VAL A 373 15.78 -6.33 -18.27
N ALA A 374 16.16 -5.15 -17.79
CA ALA A 374 17.36 -4.45 -18.26
C ALA A 374 18.66 -5.23 -17.99
N SER A 375 18.70 -6.05 -16.94
CA SER A 375 19.87 -6.86 -16.58
C SER A 375 19.99 -8.17 -17.36
N VAL A 376 18.87 -8.78 -17.72
CA VAL A 376 18.85 -10.10 -18.40
C VAL A 376 18.75 -9.93 -19.91
N GLU A 377 17.85 -9.06 -20.34
CA GLU A 377 17.41 -9.08 -21.73
C GLU A 377 18.29 -8.24 -22.65
N TRP A 378 19.23 -7.45 -22.13
CA TRP A 378 19.99 -6.44 -22.89
C TRP A 378 20.58 -6.93 -24.23
N ARG A 379 20.92 -8.22 -24.36
CA ARG A 379 21.41 -8.84 -25.61
C ARG A 379 20.37 -8.91 -26.72
N LEU A 380 19.10 -8.95 -26.34
CA LEU A 380 17.96 -9.09 -27.23
C LEU A 380 17.51 -7.74 -27.82
N TRP A 381 18.17 -6.65 -27.43
CA TRP A 381 17.76 -5.29 -27.76
C TRP A 381 18.70 -4.71 -28.81
N SER A 382 18.24 -4.70 -30.07
CA SER A 382 18.97 -4.06 -31.16
C SER A 382 19.21 -2.58 -30.87
N LEU A 383 20.25 -1.98 -31.46
CA LEU A 383 20.50 -0.54 -31.28
C LEU A 383 19.28 0.29 -31.72
N ARG A 384 18.62 -0.08 -32.82
CA ARG A 384 17.39 0.58 -33.30
C ARG A 384 16.28 0.56 -32.25
N LEU A 385 16.03 -0.59 -31.63
CA LEU A 385 15.01 -0.71 -30.58
C LEU A 385 15.38 0.13 -29.35
N ARG A 386 16.65 0.13 -28.95
CA ARG A 386 17.13 0.93 -27.81
C ARG A 386 16.99 2.43 -28.06
N LEU A 387 17.32 2.90 -29.27
CA LEU A 387 17.11 4.28 -29.67
C LEU A 387 15.63 4.65 -29.73
N ALA A 388 14.77 3.77 -30.25
CA ALA A 388 13.32 3.99 -30.27
C ALA A 388 12.74 4.12 -28.85
N VAL A 389 13.13 3.21 -27.94
CA VAL A 389 12.73 3.29 -26.53
C VAL A 389 13.27 4.56 -25.88
N ALA A 390 14.52 4.94 -26.16
CA ALA A 390 15.09 6.17 -25.63
C ALA A 390 14.34 7.42 -26.12
N ALA A 391 14.06 7.53 -27.41
CA ALA A 391 13.26 8.61 -27.97
C ALA A 391 11.88 8.67 -27.32
N ALA A 392 11.20 7.52 -27.19
CA ALA A 392 9.89 7.45 -26.53
C ALA A 392 9.94 7.88 -25.06
N VAL A 393 10.96 7.46 -24.29
CA VAL A 393 11.15 7.90 -22.90
C VAL A 393 11.38 9.40 -22.81
N LEU A 394 12.24 9.97 -23.67
CA LEU A 394 12.52 11.41 -23.67
C LEU A 394 11.27 12.23 -23.99
N VAL A 395 10.53 11.85 -25.03
CA VAL A 395 9.27 12.52 -25.41
C VAL A 395 8.22 12.38 -24.30
N ALA A 396 8.02 11.16 -23.77
CA ALA A 396 7.03 10.92 -22.72
C ALA A 396 7.38 11.67 -21.43
N SER A 397 8.63 11.66 -21.01
CA SER A 397 9.06 12.36 -19.78
C SER A 397 9.00 13.88 -19.92
N ALA A 398 9.35 14.44 -21.09
CA ALA A 398 9.21 15.87 -21.35
C ALA A 398 7.73 16.29 -21.40
N ALA A 399 6.87 15.52 -22.08
CA ALA A 399 5.44 15.79 -22.16
C ALA A 399 4.76 15.65 -20.78
N GLY A 400 5.08 14.61 -20.03
CA GLY A 400 4.61 14.40 -18.66
C GLY A 400 5.04 15.53 -17.74
N TYR A 401 6.29 15.98 -17.84
CA TYR A 401 6.82 17.10 -17.05
C TYR A 401 6.03 18.38 -17.30
N TRP A 402 5.81 18.71 -18.57
CA TRP A 402 5.03 19.88 -18.98
C TRP A 402 3.61 19.81 -18.43
N TRP A 403 3.00 18.62 -18.46
CA TRP A 403 1.68 18.40 -17.87
C TRP A 403 1.67 18.68 -16.37
N LEU A 404 2.58 18.05 -15.63
CA LEU A 404 2.69 18.18 -14.17
C LEU A 404 2.91 19.63 -13.71
N LEU A 405 3.28 20.57 -14.59
CA LEU A 405 3.41 21.98 -14.26
C LEU A 405 2.11 22.79 -14.38
N ARG A 406 1.09 22.28 -15.06
CA ARG A 406 -0.13 23.06 -15.38
C ARG A 406 -1.20 22.96 -14.31
N GLU A 407 -1.62 21.73 -13.95
CA GLU A 407 -2.88 21.53 -13.20
C GLU A 407 -2.90 20.18 -12.46
N VAL A 408 -1.76 19.72 -11.92
CA VAL A 408 -1.76 18.44 -11.19
C VAL A 408 -1.30 18.67 -9.76
N TYR A 409 -2.17 18.30 -8.84
CA TYR A 409 -1.95 18.40 -7.40
C TYR A 409 -1.85 17.00 -6.79
N GLN A 410 -1.09 16.89 -5.70
CA GLN A 410 -0.97 15.65 -4.94
C GLN A 410 -1.05 15.93 -3.44
N TYR A 411 -1.88 15.15 -2.74
CA TYR A 411 -1.85 15.13 -1.28
C TYR A 411 -0.72 14.23 -0.79
N HIS A 412 -0.13 14.57 0.35
CA HIS A 412 1.07 13.90 0.87
C HIS A 412 0.87 12.44 1.27
N THR A 413 -0.40 12.01 1.41
CA THR A 413 -0.78 10.64 1.75
C THR A 413 -1.22 9.83 0.52
N ASP A 414 -1.38 10.46 -0.64
CA ASP A 414 -1.90 9.79 -1.83
C ASP A 414 -0.83 9.01 -2.56
N PHE A 415 0.42 9.44 -2.48
CA PHE A 415 1.43 8.83 -3.31
C PHE A 415 2.83 9.05 -2.75
N ALA A 416 3.26 8.16 -1.88
CA ALA A 416 4.51 8.31 -1.17
C ALA A 416 5.69 8.28 -2.14
N LEU A 417 5.65 7.40 -3.14
CA LEU A 417 6.65 7.27 -4.20
C LEU A 417 6.77 8.50 -5.10
N GLY A 418 5.74 9.35 -5.22
CA GLY A 418 5.72 10.48 -6.16
C GLY A 418 5.82 11.86 -5.54
N LEU A 419 5.58 11.99 -4.23
CA LEU A 419 5.34 13.27 -3.55
C LEU A 419 6.38 14.35 -3.87
N SER A 420 7.66 14.01 -3.79
CA SER A 420 8.73 15.00 -4.00
C SER A 420 8.74 15.57 -5.42
N ALA A 421 8.37 14.75 -6.42
CA ALA A 421 8.31 15.20 -7.79
C ALA A 421 7.16 16.17 -8.03
N PHE A 422 6.04 16.06 -7.31
CA PHE A 422 4.96 17.04 -7.42
C PHE A 422 5.32 18.37 -6.77
N ASN A 423 5.89 18.33 -5.56
CA ASN A 423 6.04 19.53 -4.74
C ASN A 423 7.31 20.35 -5.01
N ASP A 424 8.34 19.76 -5.62
CA ASP A 424 9.62 20.44 -5.82
C ASP A 424 10.14 20.28 -7.25
N ARG A 425 10.23 21.42 -7.96
CA ARG A 425 10.72 21.47 -9.35
C ARG A 425 12.17 21.01 -9.45
N PHE A 426 13.03 21.42 -8.53
CA PHE A 426 14.45 21.05 -8.53
C PHE A 426 14.57 19.53 -8.40
N ILE A 427 13.79 18.92 -7.51
CA ILE A 427 13.79 17.47 -7.34
C ILE A 427 13.29 16.79 -8.62
N ARG A 428 12.14 17.21 -9.15
CA ARG A 428 11.58 16.70 -10.40
C ARG A 428 12.61 16.68 -11.53
N TYR A 429 13.36 17.77 -11.71
CA TYR A 429 14.43 17.85 -12.71
C TYR A 429 15.55 16.85 -12.47
N ASN A 430 16.09 16.77 -11.24
CA ASN A 430 17.18 15.85 -10.92
C ASN A 430 16.77 14.39 -11.12
N CYS A 431 15.51 14.05 -10.84
CA CYS A 431 14.98 12.71 -11.03
C CYS A 431 14.88 12.35 -12.52
N MET A 432 14.39 13.29 -13.35
CA MET A 432 14.41 13.12 -14.80
C MET A 432 15.83 12.99 -15.35
N LEU A 433 16.77 13.83 -14.90
CA LEU A 433 18.17 13.76 -15.33
C LEU A 433 18.81 12.42 -14.96
N ALA A 434 18.54 11.90 -13.75
CA ALA A 434 19.01 10.58 -13.34
C ALA A 434 18.41 9.46 -14.22
N ALA A 435 17.12 9.54 -14.53
CA ALA A 435 16.46 8.60 -15.44
C ALA A 435 17.03 8.67 -16.87
N TRP A 436 17.32 9.87 -17.38
CA TRP A 436 17.95 10.09 -18.69
C TRP A 436 19.40 9.64 -18.73
N ALA A 437 20.16 9.80 -17.63
CA ALA A 437 21.50 9.25 -17.51
C ALA A 437 21.47 7.71 -17.54
N ALA A 438 20.53 7.08 -16.83
CA ALA A 438 20.33 5.64 -16.89
C ALA A 438 19.91 5.17 -18.30
N LEU A 439 19.08 5.96 -18.98
CA LEU A 439 18.69 5.71 -20.37
C LEU A 439 19.89 5.81 -21.33
N ALA A 440 20.77 6.79 -21.15
CA ALA A 440 22.00 6.91 -21.93
C ALA A 440 22.91 5.69 -21.72
N VAL A 441 23.06 5.19 -20.48
CA VAL A 441 23.77 3.93 -20.22
C VAL A 441 23.08 2.75 -20.91
N PHE A 442 21.76 2.69 -20.91
CA PHE A 442 21.01 1.64 -21.60
C PHE A 442 21.25 1.63 -23.12
N VAL A 443 21.36 2.80 -23.77
CA VAL A 443 21.68 2.92 -25.19
C VAL A 443 23.16 2.64 -25.48
N LEU A 444 24.08 3.22 -24.71
CA LEU A 444 25.52 3.19 -25.00
C LEU A 444 26.22 1.93 -24.45
N ARG A 445 25.79 1.46 -23.27
CA ARG A 445 26.41 0.34 -22.54
C ARG A 445 25.33 -0.57 -21.95
N PRO A 446 24.58 -1.29 -22.80
CA PRO A 446 23.37 -2.05 -22.40
C PRO A 446 23.67 -3.12 -21.34
N ARG A 447 24.90 -3.65 -21.30
CA ARG A 447 25.39 -4.58 -20.26
C ARG A 447 25.31 -4.02 -18.84
N HIS A 448 25.34 -2.70 -18.69
CA HIS A 448 25.29 -1.98 -17.42
C HIS A 448 23.94 -1.30 -17.17
N ALA A 449 22.98 -1.43 -18.10
CA ALA A 449 21.68 -0.77 -18.03
C ALA A 449 20.95 -1.04 -16.71
N GLY A 450 20.80 -2.31 -16.32
CA GLY A 450 20.09 -2.65 -15.09
C GLY A 450 20.76 -2.09 -13.82
N LYS A 451 22.10 -1.97 -13.79
CA LYS A 451 22.81 -1.31 -12.68
C LYS A 451 22.59 0.19 -12.67
N ALA A 452 22.61 0.84 -13.83
CA ALA A 452 22.40 2.28 -13.93
C ALA A 452 20.96 2.67 -13.59
N ILE A 453 19.98 1.90 -14.07
CA ILE A 453 18.57 2.06 -13.72
C ILE A 453 18.38 1.87 -12.22
N LEU A 454 18.96 0.81 -11.65
CA LEU A 454 18.91 0.59 -10.21
C LEU A 454 19.51 1.76 -9.43
N ALA A 455 20.69 2.25 -9.82
CA ALA A 455 21.32 3.38 -9.14
C ALA A 455 20.44 4.64 -9.21
N ALA A 456 19.91 4.97 -10.39
CA ALA A 456 19.00 6.10 -10.55
C ALA A 456 17.73 5.95 -9.70
N MET A 457 17.17 4.74 -9.61
CA MET A 457 16.01 4.46 -8.77
C MET A 457 16.33 4.57 -7.29
N VAL A 458 17.44 4.01 -6.82
CA VAL A 458 17.82 4.09 -5.39
C VAL A 458 18.04 5.55 -5.00
N LEU A 459 18.72 6.33 -5.84
CA LEU A 459 18.92 7.76 -5.60
C LEU A 459 17.57 8.51 -5.55
N TYR A 460 16.70 8.25 -6.53
CA TYR A 460 15.34 8.81 -6.57
C TYR A 460 14.58 8.49 -5.29
N LEU A 461 14.49 7.21 -4.95
CA LEU A 461 13.69 6.75 -3.85
C LEU A 461 14.25 7.20 -2.49
N ALA A 462 15.58 7.26 -2.34
CA ALA A 462 16.23 7.81 -1.16
C ALA A 462 15.90 9.29 -0.99
N TRP A 463 16.06 10.06 -2.06
CA TRP A 463 15.77 11.49 -2.05
C TRP A 463 14.28 11.75 -1.78
N ASN A 464 13.40 11.07 -2.50
CA ASN A 464 11.95 11.17 -2.30
C ASN A 464 11.55 10.76 -0.86
N GLY A 465 12.15 9.71 -0.30
CA GLY A 465 11.94 9.28 1.08
C GLY A 465 12.25 10.39 2.09
N THR A 466 13.37 11.11 1.93
CA THR A 466 13.71 12.24 2.81
C THR A 466 12.71 13.38 2.73
N GLN A 467 12.16 13.68 1.55
CA GLN A 467 11.15 14.73 1.40
C GLN A 467 9.81 14.32 2.01
N VAL A 468 9.40 13.07 1.80
CA VAL A 468 8.20 12.51 2.43
C VAL A 468 8.32 12.60 3.95
N ASP A 469 9.48 12.26 4.50
CA ASP A 469 9.72 12.36 5.95
C ASP A 469 9.70 13.81 6.44
N LYS A 470 10.26 14.75 5.66
CA LYS A 470 10.21 16.18 5.98
C LYS A 470 8.77 16.70 6.01
N VAL A 471 7.98 16.40 4.98
CA VAL A 471 6.56 16.80 4.90
C VAL A 471 5.77 16.19 6.05
N ARG A 472 6.01 14.92 6.38
CA ARG A 472 5.36 14.26 7.52
C ARG A 472 5.71 14.92 8.84
N ARG A 473 6.98 15.14 9.14
CA ARG A 473 7.38 15.81 10.39
C ARG A 473 6.78 17.21 10.51
N ALA A 474 6.67 17.93 9.40
CA ALA A 474 6.02 19.23 9.37
C ALA A 474 4.50 19.13 9.61
N ALA A 475 3.83 18.15 9.00
CA ALA A 475 2.39 17.89 9.17
C ALA A 475 2.03 17.25 10.53
N ASN A 476 3.01 16.67 11.21
CA ASN A 476 2.82 15.84 12.40
C ASN A 476 3.28 16.54 13.70
N GLN A 477 3.05 17.84 13.77
CA GLN A 477 3.24 18.61 15.00
C GLN A 477 1.98 18.47 15.88
N PRO A 478 2.12 18.19 17.19
CA PRO A 478 0.98 18.17 18.10
C PRO A 478 0.26 19.53 18.16
N GLY A 479 -1.02 19.54 17.84
CA GLY A 479 -1.91 20.68 17.97
C GLY A 479 -2.61 20.72 19.33
N ALA A 480 -3.55 21.67 19.51
CA ALA A 480 -4.37 21.76 20.72
C ALA A 480 -5.15 20.45 20.96
N ILE A 481 -5.76 19.92 19.90
CA ILE A 481 -6.58 18.69 19.96
C ILE A 481 -5.79 17.48 20.43
N ASP A 482 -4.53 17.31 20.03
CA ASP A 482 -3.72 16.19 20.52
C ASP A 482 -3.45 16.32 22.01
N ARG A 483 -3.15 17.53 22.48
CA ARG A 483 -2.91 17.78 23.91
C ARG A 483 -4.16 17.47 24.73
N TYR A 484 -5.34 17.87 24.25
CA TYR A 484 -6.61 17.53 24.89
C TYR A 484 -6.89 16.03 24.81
N GLY A 485 -6.70 15.40 23.64
CA GLY A 485 -6.88 13.96 23.42
C GLY A 485 -5.99 13.11 24.32
N GLU A 486 -4.70 13.41 24.40
CA GLU A 486 -3.75 12.74 25.30
C GLU A 486 -4.10 12.96 26.78
N ARG A 487 -4.67 14.12 27.12
CA ARG A 487 -5.14 14.37 28.48
C ARG A 487 -6.37 13.55 28.79
N ILE A 488 -7.34 13.49 27.89
CA ILE A 488 -8.58 12.71 28.04
C ILE A 488 -8.26 11.22 28.13
N ASP A 489 -7.37 10.71 27.28
CA ASP A 489 -6.91 9.31 27.36
C ASP A 489 -6.30 9.03 28.75
N ARG A 490 -5.49 9.95 29.30
CA ARG A 490 -4.90 9.81 30.63
C ARG A 490 -5.91 9.96 31.77
N GLU A 491 -6.84 10.89 31.66
CA GLU A 491 -7.84 11.21 32.69
C GLU A 491 -8.96 10.17 32.72
N GLY A 492 -9.44 9.75 31.56
CA GLY A 492 -10.50 8.77 31.47
C GLY A 492 -10.09 7.36 31.86
N LYS A 493 -8.82 7.00 31.69
CA LYS A 493 -8.23 5.81 32.35
C LYS A 493 -8.35 5.86 33.88
N ARG A 494 -8.62 7.04 34.47
CA ARG A 494 -8.85 7.23 35.91
C ARG A 494 -10.33 7.46 36.24
N SER A 495 -11.07 8.18 35.40
CA SER A 495 -12.45 8.61 35.68
C SER A 495 -13.53 7.66 35.15
N GLY A 496 -13.19 6.53 34.51
CA GLY A 496 -14.17 5.54 34.07
C GLY A 496 -14.68 5.78 32.65
N HIS A 497 -15.55 6.77 32.44
CA HIS A 497 -16.14 7.03 31.12
C HIS A 497 -15.68 8.35 30.49
N GLN A 498 -15.48 8.32 29.17
CA GLN A 498 -15.05 9.46 28.37
C GLN A 498 -16.06 9.73 27.27
N PHE A 499 -16.39 11.00 27.02
CA PHE A 499 -17.22 11.43 25.89
C PHE A 499 -16.49 12.47 25.05
N ALA A 500 -16.54 12.32 23.72
CA ALA A 500 -16.25 13.41 22.81
C ALA A 500 -17.48 13.79 22.03
N LEU A 501 -17.82 15.07 22.08
CA LEU A 501 -18.99 15.64 21.43
C LEU A 501 -18.54 16.52 20.27
N PHE A 502 -19.14 16.27 19.11
CA PHE A 502 -18.83 16.97 17.87
C PHE A 502 -20.10 17.45 17.18
N ARG A 503 -20.11 18.68 16.67
CA ARG A 503 -21.17 19.17 15.75
C ARG A 503 -20.83 19.01 14.27
N GLN A 504 -19.58 18.75 13.97
CA GLN A 504 -19.07 18.60 12.61
C GLN A 504 -18.10 17.41 12.56
N LEU A 505 -18.25 16.55 11.56
CA LEU A 505 -17.32 15.44 11.28
C LEU A 505 -16.21 15.94 10.37
N ASP A 506 -15.18 16.52 10.97
CA ASP A 506 -13.98 16.97 10.29
C ASP A 506 -12.72 16.27 10.81
N ALA A 507 -11.56 16.72 10.33
CA ALA A 507 -10.26 16.21 10.72
C ALA A 507 -10.08 16.17 12.25
N ASP A 508 -10.52 17.23 12.91
CA ASP A 508 -10.35 17.47 14.34
C ASP A 508 -11.27 16.55 15.17
N ALA A 509 -12.48 16.31 14.68
CA ALA A 509 -13.38 15.34 15.26
C ALA A 509 -12.81 13.92 15.24
N TYR A 510 -12.36 13.45 14.06
CA TYR A 510 -11.74 12.13 13.92
C TYR A 510 -10.46 11.99 14.73
N ARG A 511 -9.65 13.05 14.78
CA ARG A 511 -8.41 13.09 15.56
C ARG A 511 -8.67 12.92 17.05
N SER A 512 -9.67 13.60 17.58
CA SER A 512 -10.06 13.46 19.00
C SER A 512 -10.64 12.08 19.29
N ALA A 513 -11.51 11.57 18.42
CA ALA A 513 -12.11 10.26 18.56
C ALA A 513 -11.06 9.13 18.55
N PHE A 514 -9.93 9.31 17.86
CA PHE A 514 -8.82 8.36 17.85
C PHE A 514 -8.23 8.13 19.25
N TYR A 515 -8.14 9.16 20.09
CA TYR A 515 -7.61 9.05 21.45
C TYR A 515 -8.56 8.32 22.42
N MET A 516 -9.81 8.14 22.03
CA MET A 516 -10.86 7.57 22.88
C MET A 516 -11.21 6.12 22.53
N ILE A 517 -10.50 5.53 21.56
CA ILE A 517 -10.79 4.16 21.13
C ILE A 517 -10.59 3.20 22.30
N GLY A 518 -11.67 2.50 22.66
CA GLY A 518 -11.72 1.47 23.70
C GLY A 518 -12.24 1.94 25.05
N ASP A 519 -11.91 3.17 25.45
CA ASP A 519 -12.24 3.70 26.79
C ASP A 519 -13.27 4.86 26.74
N GLY A 520 -13.76 5.23 25.56
CA GLY A 520 -14.63 6.38 25.38
C GLY A 520 -15.65 6.28 24.25
N THR A 521 -16.59 7.22 24.26
CA THR A 521 -17.69 7.31 23.28
C THR A 521 -17.60 8.61 22.49
N ALA A 522 -17.48 8.50 21.18
CA ALA A 522 -17.54 9.62 20.24
C ALA A 522 -18.97 9.83 19.76
N ILE A 523 -19.55 11.01 20.00
CA ILE A 523 -20.95 11.35 19.71
C ILE A 523 -21.01 12.55 18.77
N TYR A 524 -21.63 12.32 17.62
CA TYR A 524 -21.95 13.37 16.66
C TYR A 524 -23.34 13.92 16.92
N LEU A 525 -23.43 15.21 17.22
CA LEU A 525 -24.67 15.94 17.43
C LEU A 525 -25.06 16.61 16.12
N GLN A 526 -26.26 16.30 15.62
CA GLN A 526 -26.81 17.01 14.46
C GLN A 526 -27.02 18.50 14.78
N PRO A 527 -27.05 19.39 13.78
CA PRO A 527 -27.38 20.79 14.00
C PRO A 527 -28.71 20.95 14.76
N GLY A 528 -28.66 21.64 15.90
CA GLY A 528 -29.83 21.83 16.78
C GLY A 528 -30.14 20.68 17.74
N GLN A 529 -29.44 19.54 17.63
CA GLN A 529 -29.55 18.45 18.58
C GLN A 529 -28.79 18.80 19.87
N GLU A 530 -29.50 18.74 21.00
CA GLU A 530 -28.87 18.83 22.32
C GLU A 530 -28.29 17.48 22.73
N PHE A 531 -27.23 17.52 23.52
CA PHE A 531 -26.63 16.32 24.08
C PHE A 531 -27.52 15.76 25.18
N ASP A 532 -27.86 14.47 25.10
CA ASP A 532 -28.66 13.80 26.12
C ASP A 532 -27.81 13.54 27.36
N CYS A 533 -28.04 14.35 28.40
CA CYS A 533 -27.32 14.28 29.66
C CYS A 533 -27.52 12.97 30.44
N SER A 534 -28.56 12.19 30.12
CA SER A 534 -28.74 10.87 30.71
C SER A 534 -27.65 9.88 30.33
N LEU A 535 -26.90 10.15 29.25
CA LEU A 535 -25.77 9.31 28.83
C LEU A 535 -24.55 9.43 29.76
N ILE A 536 -24.48 10.47 30.59
CA ILE A 536 -23.40 10.66 31.56
C ILE A 536 -23.81 10.03 32.90
N GLU A 537 -23.50 8.73 33.05
CA GLU A 537 -23.65 8.02 34.31
C GLU A 537 -22.30 7.96 35.05
N GLY A 538 -22.22 8.59 36.22
CA GLY A 538 -21.05 8.54 37.09
C GLY A 538 -19.90 9.50 36.73
N PRO A 539 -18.69 9.25 37.26
CA PRO A 539 -17.52 10.05 36.95
C PRO A 539 -17.24 10.00 35.44
N SER A 540 -17.09 11.16 34.81
CA SER A 540 -16.96 11.26 33.36
C SER A 540 -16.17 12.50 32.96
N THR A 541 -15.40 12.35 31.90
CA THR A 541 -14.67 13.45 31.27
C THR A 541 -15.23 13.67 29.87
N VAL A 542 -15.61 14.91 29.57
CA VAL A 542 -16.24 15.31 28.31
C VAL A 542 -15.37 16.33 27.60
N ILE A 543 -15.00 16.04 26.35
CA ILE A 543 -14.49 17.04 25.42
C ILE A 543 -15.60 17.45 24.46
N ALA A 544 -15.83 18.75 24.34
CA ALA A 544 -16.78 19.32 23.41
C ALA A 544 -16.04 20.21 22.42
N LEU A 545 -16.22 19.94 21.13
CA LEU A 545 -15.57 20.65 20.04
C LEU A 545 -16.56 21.54 19.28
N HIS A 546 -16.04 22.43 18.43
CA HIS A 546 -16.86 23.29 17.56
C HIS A 546 -17.85 24.17 18.33
N GLY A 547 -17.41 24.71 19.46
CA GLY A 547 -18.23 25.62 20.27
C GLY A 547 -19.47 24.95 20.88
N ILE A 548 -19.49 23.61 20.99
CA ILE A 548 -20.42 22.95 21.90
C ILE A 548 -20.12 23.49 23.30
N GLY A 549 -21.09 24.20 23.88
CA GLY A 549 -20.99 24.66 25.26
C GLY A 549 -20.89 23.49 26.22
N VAL A 550 -20.47 23.76 27.46
CA VAL A 550 -20.33 22.72 28.48
C VAL A 550 -21.67 22.01 28.70
N PRO A 551 -21.80 20.72 28.34
CA PRO A 551 -23.06 20.02 28.45
C PRO A 551 -23.40 19.76 29.92
N CYS A 552 -24.69 19.64 30.23
CA CYS A 552 -25.18 19.06 31.49
C CYS A 552 -24.76 19.77 32.78
N GLY A 553 -24.39 21.06 32.71
CA GLY A 553 -23.93 21.80 33.88
C GLY A 553 -22.60 21.30 34.44
N LEU A 554 -21.80 20.57 33.66
CA LEU A 554 -20.45 20.18 34.04
C LEU A 554 -19.62 21.43 34.34
N THR A 555 -18.60 21.29 35.18
CA THR A 555 -17.72 22.41 35.47
C THR A 555 -16.69 22.52 34.33
N PRO A 556 -16.65 23.63 33.56
CA PRO A 556 -15.59 23.86 32.60
C PRO A 556 -14.25 23.90 33.33
N ARG A 557 -13.28 23.14 32.83
CA ARG A 557 -11.89 23.23 33.31
C ARG A 557 -11.07 24.13 32.40
N GLU A 558 -11.23 23.97 31.10
CA GLU A 558 -10.46 24.67 30.08
C GLU A 558 -11.33 24.98 28.87
N ASN A 559 -11.05 26.12 28.22
CA ASN A 559 -11.65 26.51 26.95
C ASN A 559 -10.58 27.22 26.12
N GLU A 560 -10.12 26.57 25.06
CA GLU A 560 -9.12 27.10 24.12
C GLU A 560 -9.62 26.82 22.72
N ASP A 561 -9.68 27.84 21.87
CA ASP A 561 -9.97 27.73 20.43
C ASP A 561 -11.23 26.92 20.07
N GLY A 562 -12.29 27.03 20.88
CA GLY A 562 -13.56 26.33 20.63
C GLY A 562 -13.58 24.85 21.04
N ILE A 563 -12.56 24.42 21.80
CA ILE A 563 -12.47 23.14 22.49
C ILE A 563 -12.73 23.37 23.98
N SER A 564 -13.75 22.71 24.53
CA SER A 564 -14.03 22.73 25.97
C SER A 564 -13.77 21.37 26.60
N LEU A 565 -13.02 21.37 27.70
CA LEU A 565 -12.82 20.19 28.54
C LEU A 565 -13.60 20.36 29.84
N SER A 566 -14.49 19.41 30.13
CA SER A 566 -15.37 19.44 31.29
C SER A 566 -15.39 18.07 31.97
N SER A 567 -15.61 18.04 33.28
CA SER A 567 -15.70 16.79 34.04
C SER A 567 -16.79 16.85 35.10
N THR A 568 -17.33 15.69 35.48
CA THR A 568 -18.28 15.60 36.60
C THR A 568 -17.59 15.76 37.95
N GLU A 569 -16.28 15.46 38.05
CA GLU A 569 -15.50 15.71 39.26
C GLU A 569 -14.92 17.14 39.28
N PRO A 570 -14.99 17.85 40.42
CA PRO A 570 -14.33 19.15 40.57
C PRO A 570 -12.81 19.01 40.33
N ALA A 571 -12.20 20.01 39.70
CA ALA A 571 -10.77 20.01 39.44
C ALA A 571 -10.00 19.82 40.75
N LYS A 572 -9.28 18.70 40.89
CA LYS A 572 -8.29 18.56 41.96
C LYS A 572 -7.23 19.64 41.71
N PRO A 573 -6.85 20.45 42.72
CA PRO A 573 -5.85 21.49 42.51
C PRO A 573 -4.60 20.87 41.87
N ALA A 574 -4.12 21.47 40.77
CA ALA A 574 -2.91 21.00 40.11
C ALA A 574 -1.79 20.93 41.15
N ALA A 575 -1.12 19.78 41.24
CA ALA A 575 0.08 19.68 42.05
C ALA A 575 1.04 20.80 41.60
N PRO A 576 1.64 21.57 42.52
CA PRO A 576 2.55 22.63 42.15
C PRO A 576 3.62 22.07 41.20
N PRO A 577 4.02 22.85 40.17
CA PRO A 577 5.00 22.38 39.20
C PRO A 577 6.21 21.84 39.95
N ALA A 578 6.66 20.64 39.57
CA ALA A 578 7.88 20.08 40.12
C ALA A 578 9.00 21.12 39.95
N PRO A 579 9.83 21.36 40.98
CA PRO A 579 10.91 22.33 40.89
C PRO A 579 11.75 22.00 39.65
N ALA A 580 12.02 23.01 38.82
CA ALA A 580 12.83 22.86 37.62
C ALA A 580 14.22 22.35 38.05
N ASN A 581 14.58 21.15 37.58
CA ASN A 581 15.92 20.57 37.72
C ASN A 581 16.76 20.89 36.48
#